data_AF-A0A1H0KH03-F1
#
_entry.id   AF-A0A1H0KH03-F1
#
_cell.length_a   1.000
_cell.length_b   1.000
_cell.length_c   1.000
_cell.angle_alpha   90.00
_cell.angle_beta   90.00
_cell.angle_gamma   90.00
#
_symmetry.space_group_name_H-M   'P 1'
#
loop_
_entity.id
_entity.type
_entity.pdbx_description
1 polymer ?
#
loop_
_entity_poly.entity_id
_entity_poly.type
_entity_poly.pdbx_seq_one_letter_code
_entity_poly.pdbx_strand_id
1 'polypeptide(L)'
;MTETAGDGRDVESVSKFVESFAAQLVEAGMQRMAARVFAALLASDKGVLTSAELSEQLQISPAAVSGAVRYLAQTHMVSREREPGSRRERYRVHGDQWYEALTNREAVLKRWESALREGVTSLGADTPAGRRLAETLAFFEFIEGEIAAMMERWREHREETFGQG
;
A
#
# COMPACT_ATOMS: atom_id res chain seq x y z
N MET A 1 -28.40 -20.13 -31.95
CA MET A 1 -27.03 -20.25 -31.41
C MET A 1 -26.21 -19.19 -32.10
N THR A 2 -25.89 -18.13 -31.38
CA THR A 2 -24.92 -17.12 -31.81
C THR A 2 -24.29 -16.63 -30.51
N GLU A 3 -22.98 -16.87 -30.43
CA GLU A 3 -22.10 -16.63 -29.28
C GLU A 3 -22.23 -15.22 -28.72
N THR A 4 -22.45 -15.15 -27.41
CA THR A 4 -22.21 -13.97 -26.60
C THR A 4 -20.72 -13.72 -26.55
N ALA A 5 -20.24 -12.64 -27.18
CA ALA A 5 -18.88 -12.15 -27.05
C ALA A 5 -18.59 -11.81 -25.58
N GLY A 6 -17.86 -12.69 -24.89
CA GLY A 6 -17.44 -12.52 -23.49
C GLY A 6 -16.07 -11.85 -23.41
N ASP A 7 -16.07 -10.60 -22.95
CA ASP A 7 -15.06 -9.92 -22.14
C ASP A 7 -13.73 -10.67 -21.91
N GLY A 8 -12.79 -10.54 -22.86
CA GLY A 8 -11.63 -11.42 -23.00
C GLY A 8 -10.30 -10.78 -22.62
N ARG A 9 -10.01 -10.63 -21.32
CA ARG A 9 -8.61 -10.59 -20.87
C ARG A 9 -8.13 -12.03 -20.68
N ASP A 10 -7.05 -12.40 -21.36
CA ASP A 10 -6.44 -13.72 -21.20
C ASP A 10 -6.03 -13.93 -19.74
N VAL A 11 -6.62 -14.92 -19.08
CA VAL A 11 -6.38 -15.26 -17.67
C VAL A 11 -4.89 -15.50 -17.41
N GLU A 12 -4.18 -16.05 -18.40
CA GLU A 12 -2.73 -16.28 -18.31
C GLU A 12 -1.96 -14.96 -18.27
N SER A 13 -2.39 -13.95 -19.06
CA SER A 13 -1.79 -12.61 -19.06
C SER A 13 -1.96 -11.90 -17.71
N VAL A 14 -3.13 -12.01 -17.09
CA VAL A 14 -3.40 -11.42 -15.76
C VAL A 14 -2.57 -12.11 -14.68
N SER A 15 -2.47 -13.45 -14.73
CA SER A 15 -1.65 -14.22 -13.79
C SER A 15 -0.16 -13.84 -13.91
N LYS A 16 0.37 -13.73 -15.13
CA LYS A 16 1.74 -13.27 -15.39
C LYS A 16 2.00 -11.87 -14.84
N PHE A 17 1.06 -10.96 -15.02
CA PHE A 17 1.15 -9.61 -14.44
C PHE A 17 1.19 -9.66 -12.91
N VAL A 18 0.28 -10.41 -12.28
CA VAL A 18 0.21 -10.54 -10.82
C VAL A 18 1.53 -11.05 -10.25
N GLU A 19 2.11 -12.11 -10.84
CA GLU A 19 3.38 -12.65 -10.37
C GLU A 19 4.56 -11.71 -10.64
N SER A 20 4.62 -11.06 -11.80
CA SER A 20 5.70 -10.12 -12.14
C SER A 20 5.67 -8.89 -11.24
N PHE A 21 4.50 -8.31 -11.02
CA PHE A 21 4.36 -7.13 -10.16
C PHE A 21 4.60 -7.49 -8.69
N ALA A 22 4.13 -8.66 -8.24
CA ALA A 22 4.44 -9.16 -6.90
C ALA A 22 5.95 -9.32 -6.67
N ALA A 23 6.71 -9.78 -7.67
CA ALA A 23 8.17 -9.88 -7.57
C ALA A 23 8.83 -8.51 -7.34
N GLN A 24 8.40 -7.47 -8.06
CA GLN A 24 8.92 -6.10 -7.87
C GLN A 24 8.57 -5.54 -6.48
N LEU A 25 7.36 -5.79 -5.99
CA LEU A 25 6.96 -5.39 -4.64
C LEU A 25 7.78 -6.10 -3.55
N VAL A 26 8.18 -7.34 -3.79
CA VAL A 26 9.10 -8.07 -2.90
C VAL A 26 10.48 -7.44 -2.88
N GLU A 27 11.01 -7.05 -4.04
CA GLU A 27 12.28 -6.30 -4.14
C GLU A 27 12.20 -4.96 -3.39
N ALA A 28 11.04 -4.31 -3.40
CA ALA A 28 10.75 -3.10 -2.62
C ALA A 28 10.55 -3.36 -1.11
N GLY A 29 10.69 -4.60 -0.64
CA GLY A 29 10.65 -4.97 0.79
C GLY A 29 9.31 -5.49 1.30
N MET A 30 8.31 -5.69 0.44
CA MET A 30 7.03 -6.27 0.85
C MET A 30 7.14 -7.78 1.09
N GLN A 31 6.39 -8.30 2.07
CA GLN A 31 6.32 -9.76 2.28
C GLN A 31 5.74 -10.46 1.05
N ARG A 32 6.40 -11.54 0.58
CA ARG A 32 6.04 -12.28 -0.64
C ARG A 32 4.55 -12.57 -0.82
N MET A 33 3.89 -13.08 0.22
CA MET A 33 2.46 -13.43 0.08
C MET A 33 1.55 -12.19 0.11
N ALA A 34 1.93 -11.15 0.85
CA ALA A 34 1.23 -9.87 0.82
C ALA A 34 1.33 -9.21 -0.56
N ALA A 35 2.50 -9.26 -1.19
CA ALA A 35 2.71 -8.75 -2.55
C ALA A 35 1.81 -9.45 -3.58
N ARG A 36 1.72 -10.79 -3.54
CA ARG A 36 0.83 -11.56 -4.43
C ARG A 36 -0.65 -11.23 -4.20
N VAL A 37 -1.10 -11.14 -2.95
CA VAL A 37 -2.49 -10.77 -2.61
C VAL A 37 -2.80 -9.34 -3.05
N PHE A 38 -1.88 -8.40 -2.84
CA PHE A 38 -2.04 -7.00 -3.25
C PHE A 38 -2.14 -6.87 -4.78
N ALA A 39 -1.23 -7.53 -5.51
CA ALA A 39 -1.24 -7.54 -6.97
C ALA A 39 -2.53 -8.19 -7.54
N ALA A 40 -3.02 -9.27 -6.94
CA ALA A 40 -4.29 -9.90 -7.35
C ALA A 40 -5.50 -9.00 -7.12
N LEU A 41 -5.56 -8.28 -5.99
CA LEU A 41 -6.61 -7.31 -5.71
C LEU A 41 -6.59 -6.14 -6.71
N LEU A 42 -5.41 -5.60 -7.04
CA LEU A 42 -5.25 -4.54 -8.02
C LEU A 42 -5.64 -4.96 -9.44
N ALA A 43 -5.36 -6.22 -9.81
CA ALA A 43 -5.70 -6.74 -11.14
C ALA A 43 -7.18 -7.14 -11.29
N SER A 44 -7.94 -7.19 -10.19
CA SER A 44 -9.34 -7.58 -10.16
C SER A 44 -10.26 -6.49 -10.75
N ASP A 45 -11.14 -6.86 -11.68
CA ASP A 45 -12.16 -5.94 -12.24
C ASP A 45 -13.10 -5.38 -11.17
N LYS A 46 -13.35 -6.15 -10.11
CA LYS A 46 -14.22 -5.72 -9.01
C LYS A 46 -13.50 -4.79 -8.04
N GLY A 47 -12.16 -4.76 -8.05
CA GLY A 47 -11.32 -4.10 -7.05
C GLY A 47 -11.51 -4.63 -5.61
N VAL A 48 -12.27 -5.71 -5.45
CA VAL A 48 -12.62 -6.33 -4.18
C VAL A 48 -12.71 -7.84 -4.33
N LEU A 49 -12.05 -8.58 -3.44
CA LEU A 49 -12.06 -10.04 -3.44
C LEU A 49 -12.28 -10.59 -2.02
N THR A 50 -12.91 -11.75 -1.92
CA THR A 50 -13.05 -12.52 -0.68
C THR A 50 -11.82 -13.41 -0.44
N SER A 51 -11.69 -13.95 0.78
CA SER A 51 -10.64 -14.95 1.07
C SER A 51 -10.71 -16.17 0.15
N ALA A 52 -11.93 -16.59 -0.24
CA ALA A 52 -12.13 -17.75 -1.10
C ALA A 52 -11.65 -17.47 -2.53
N GLU A 53 -12.03 -16.31 -3.10
CA GLU A 53 -11.58 -15.89 -4.42
C GLU A 53 -10.05 -15.70 -4.47
N LEU A 54 -9.45 -15.11 -3.42
CA LEU A 54 -7.99 -14.98 -3.32
C LEU A 54 -7.29 -16.34 -3.24
N SER A 55 -7.83 -17.27 -2.44
CA SER A 55 -7.30 -18.63 -2.33
C SER A 55 -7.35 -19.37 -3.66
N GLU A 56 -8.45 -19.25 -4.38
CA GLU A 56 -8.66 -19.87 -5.69
C GLU A 56 -7.74 -19.24 -6.75
N GLN A 57 -7.73 -17.91 -6.87
CA GLN A 57 -6.95 -17.22 -7.90
C GLN A 57 -5.44 -17.41 -7.72
N LEU A 58 -4.94 -17.36 -6.48
CA LEU A 58 -3.51 -17.48 -6.19
C LEU A 58 -3.03 -18.91 -5.91
N GLN A 59 -3.97 -19.87 -5.86
CA GLN A 59 -3.73 -21.27 -5.48
C GLN A 59 -3.02 -21.39 -4.12
N ILE A 60 -3.56 -20.70 -3.11
CA ILE A 60 -3.00 -20.62 -1.75
C ILE A 60 -4.02 -20.97 -0.67
N SER A 61 -3.52 -21.40 0.49
CA SER A 61 -4.38 -21.77 1.61
C SER A 61 -5.08 -20.54 2.24
N PRO A 62 -6.28 -20.73 2.86
CA PRO A 62 -6.95 -19.66 3.58
C PRO A 62 -6.11 -19.04 4.71
N ALA A 63 -5.21 -19.82 5.31
CA ALA A 63 -4.28 -19.34 6.33
C ALA A 63 -3.24 -18.37 5.73
N ALA A 64 -2.70 -18.67 4.54
CA ALA A 64 -1.78 -17.79 3.83
C ALA A 64 -2.45 -16.46 3.45
N VAL A 65 -3.70 -16.51 2.97
CA VAL A 65 -4.53 -15.31 2.72
C VAL A 65 -4.71 -14.50 4.00
N SER A 66 -5.10 -15.15 5.09
CA SER A 66 -5.35 -14.49 6.38
C SER A 66 -4.13 -13.76 6.91
N GLY A 67 -2.94 -14.37 6.80
CA GLY A 67 -1.67 -13.76 7.19
C GLY A 67 -1.31 -12.56 6.31
N ALA A 68 -1.43 -12.71 4.98
CA ALA A 68 -1.15 -11.65 4.02
C ALA A 68 -2.07 -10.43 4.21
N VAL A 69 -3.38 -10.65 4.32
CA VAL A 69 -4.35 -9.57 4.54
C VAL A 69 -4.12 -8.90 5.90
N ARG A 70 -3.76 -9.65 6.94
CA ARG A 70 -3.45 -9.04 8.26
C ARG A 70 -2.28 -8.06 8.13
N TYR A 71 -1.21 -8.46 7.46
CA TYR A 71 -0.07 -7.58 7.19
C TYR A 71 -0.50 -6.35 6.38
N LEU A 72 -1.24 -6.55 5.28
CA LEU A 72 -1.70 -5.45 4.41
C LEU A 72 -2.63 -4.48 5.14
N ALA A 73 -3.47 -4.96 6.05
CA ALA A 73 -4.31 -4.10 6.88
C ALA A 73 -3.49 -3.31 7.90
N GLN A 74 -2.46 -3.92 8.51
CA GLN A 74 -1.54 -3.23 9.42
C GLN A 74 -0.75 -2.13 8.72
N THR A 75 -0.36 -2.36 7.46
CA THR A 75 0.31 -1.35 6.62
C THR A 75 -0.66 -0.45 5.88
N HIS A 76 -1.96 -0.48 6.20
CA HIS A 76 -3.01 0.37 5.63
C HIS A 76 -3.14 0.28 4.09
N MET A 77 -2.73 -0.85 3.51
CA MET A 77 -2.78 -1.09 2.06
C MET A 77 -4.11 -1.71 1.61
N VAL A 78 -4.84 -2.36 2.52
CA VAL A 78 -6.11 -3.02 2.24
C VAL A 78 -7.12 -2.74 3.37
N SER A 79 -8.35 -2.43 2.99
CA SER A 79 -9.50 -2.37 3.91
C SER A 79 -10.18 -3.73 4.03
N ARG A 80 -10.73 -4.01 5.22
CA ARG A 80 -11.58 -5.17 5.48
C ARG A 80 -13.02 -4.72 5.60
N GLU A 81 -13.86 -5.18 4.70
CA GLU A 81 -15.29 -4.91 4.69
C GLU A 81 -16.07 -6.21 4.97
N ARG A 82 -17.23 -6.09 5.63
CA ARG A 82 -18.17 -7.21 5.73
C ARG A 82 -19.14 -7.16 4.57
N GLU A 83 -19.35 -8.31 3.93
CA GLU A 83 -20.40 -8.46 2.94
C GLU A 83 -21.78 -8.27 3.59
N PRO A 84 -22.64 -7.35 3.09
CA PRO A 84 -23.97 -7.13 3.65
C PRO A 84 -24.79 -8.43 3.69
N GLY A 85 -25.31 -8.78 4.86
CA GLY A 85 -26.10 -10.01 5.05
C GLY A 85 -25.28 -11.30 5.15
N SER A 86 -23.95 -11.23 5.18
CA SER A 86 -23.05 -12.38 5.21
C SER A 86 -21.97 -12.22 6.30
N ARG A 87 -21.37 -13.34 6.71
CA ARG A 87 -20.21 -13.36 7.61
C ARG A 87 -18.88 -13.28 6.86
N ARG A 88 -18.91 -13.22 5.53
CA ARG A 88 -17.70 -13.21 4.69
C ARG A 88 -17.03 -11.84 4.71
N GLU A 89 -15.71 -11.87 4.88
CA GLU A 89 -14.85 -10.70 4.73
C GLU A 89 -14.56 -10.46 3.24
N ARG A 90 -14.60 -9.19 2.83
CA ARG A 90 -14.18 -8.68 1.54
C ARG A 90 -12.99 -7.76 1.73
N TYR A 91 -12.03 -7.84 0.81
CA TYR A 91 -10.80 -7.08 0.87
C TYR A 91 -10.72 -6.20 -0.35
N ARG A 92 -10.45 -4.92 -0.13
CA ARG A 92 -10.33 -3.91 -1.17
C ARG A 92 -8.99 -3.21 -0.99
N VAL A 93 -8.24 -3.05 -2.08
CA VAL A 93 -7.08 -2.15 -2.07
C VAL A 93 -7.63 -0.74 -1.97
N HIS A 94 -7.03 0.08 -1.11
CA HIS A 94 -7.35 1.49 -1.11
C HIS A 94 -6.88 2.09 -2.45
N GLY A 95 -7.77 2.14 -3.46
CA GLY A 95 -7.44 2.53 -4.84
C GLY A 95 -6.67 3.85 -4.92
N ASP A 96 -6.94 4.73 -3.95
CA ASP A 96 -6.35 6.05 -3.88
C ASP A 96 -5.35 6.21 -2.73
N GLN A 97 -5.53 5.43 -1.66
CA GLN A 97 -4.79 5.59 -0.41
C GLN A 97 -3.60 4.64 -0.28
N TRP A 98 -3.29 3.76 -1.23
CA TRP A 98 -2.07 2.96 -1.12
C TRP A 98 -0.80 3.81 -1.34
N TYR A 99 -0.88 4.85 -2.17
CA TYR A 99 0.12 5.93 -2.22
C TYR A 99 0.18 6.66 -0.87
N GLU A 100 -0.99 6.95 -0.31
CA GLU A 100 -1.09 7.57 1.01
C GLU A 100 -0.52 6.66 2.10
N ALA A 101 -0.65 5.34 2.01
CA ALA A 101 -0.13 4.36 2.97
C ALA A 101 1.41 4.25 2.90
N LEU A 102 1.99 4.42 1.71
CA LEU A 102 3.44 4.61 1.54
C LEU A 102 3.91 5.91 2.21
N THR A 103 3.07 6.95 2.24
CA THR A 103 3.36 8.25 2.90
C THR A 103 2.84 8.35 4.35
N ASN A 104 1.94 7.47 4.80
CA ASN A 104 1.38 7.37 6.16
C ASN A 104 2.44 6.86 7.17
N ARG A 105 3.67 6.75 6.68
CA ARG A 105 4.90 6.92 7.44
C ARG A 105 4.89 8.21 8.27
N GLU A 106 4.00 9.17 8.07
CA GLU A 106 3.84 10.36 8.93
C GLU A 106 3.92 10.04 10.43
N ALA A 107 3.22 9.00 10.90
CA ALA A 107 3.30 8.61 12.32
C ALA A 107 4.68 8.05 12.73
N VAL A 108 5.40 7.41 11.80
CA VAL A 108 6.77 6.91 12.02
C VAL A 108 7.77 8.07 11.96
N LEU A 109 7.61 8.98 10.98
CA LEU A 109 8.43 10.17 10.77
C LEU A 109 8.34 11.09 11.98
N LYS A 110 7.13 11.41 12.46
CA LYS A 110 6.93 12.19 13.69
C LYS A 110 7.59 11.57 14.92
N ARG A 111 7.58 10.24 15.03
CA ARG A 111 8.31 9.55 16.12
C ARG A 111 9.82 9.70 15.96
N TRP A 112 10.34 9.62 14.74
CA TRP A 112 11.76 9.80 14.46
C TRP A 112 12.20 11.24 14.69
N GLU A 113 11.43 12.23 14.24
CA GLU A 113 11.68 13.64 14.49
C GLU A 113 11.72 13.95 15.99
N SER A 114 10.77 13.40 16.77
CA SER A 114 10.77 13.54 18.22
C SER A 114 12.05 12.97 18.85
N ALA A 115 12.44 11.76 18.47
CA ALA A 115 13.66 11.12 18.96
C ALA A 115 14.94 11.86 18.54
N LEU A 116 14.99 12.37 17.31
CA LEU A 116 16.11 13.17 16.81
C LEU A 116 16.21 14.51 17.55
N ARG A 117 15.09 15.18 17.83
CA ARG A 117 15.03 16.43 18.60
C ARG A 117 15.51 16.24 20.04
N GLU A 118 15.10 15.15 20.69
CA GLU A 118 15.60 14.76 22.00
C GLU A 118 17.11 14.48 21.95
N GLY A 119 17.58 13.79 20.91
CA GLY A 119 18.99 13.51 20.68
C GLY A 119 19.84 14.77 20.48
N VAL A 120 19.36 15.75 19.70
CA VAL A 120 20.03 17.06 19.53
C VAL A 120 20.16 17.79 20.86
N THR A 121 19.09 17.79 21.67
CA THR A 121 19.08 18.42 22.99
C THR A 121 20.05 17.73 23.94
N SER A 122 20.06 16.40 23.93
CA SER A 122 20.88 15.59 24.85
C SER A 122 22.36 15.59 24.51
N LEU A 123 22.70 15.57 23.22
CA LEU A 123 24.10 15.56 22.75
C LEU A 123 24.70 16.97 22.59
N GLY A 124 23.88 18.02 22.72
CA GLY A 124 24.26 19.40 22.48
C GLY A 124 24.42 19.72 20.99
N ALA A 125 23.66 20.70 20.50
CA ALA A 125 23.57 21.05 19.08
C ALA A 125 24.92 21.41 18.43
N ASP A 126 25.86 21.97 19.21
CA ASP A 126 27.16 22.40 18.69
C ASP A 126 28.18 21.27 18.54
N THR A 127 27.92 20.11 19.15
CA THR A 127 28.81 18.95 19.03
C THR A 127 28.72 18.35 17.62
N PRO A 128 29.79 17.67 17.13
CA PRO A 128 29.73 16.99 15.85
C PRO A 128 28.58 15.97 15.74
N ALA A 129 28.20 15.33 16.86
CA ALA A 129 27.07 14.40 16.89
C ALA A 129 25.73 15.13 16.86
N GLY A 130 25.58 16.20 17.66
CA GLY A 130 24.38 17.04 17.65
C GLY A 130 24.09 17.65 16.27
N ARG A 131 25.14 18.13 15.56
CA ARG A 131 24.98 18.64 14.19
C ARG A 131 24.48 17.60 13.20
N ARG A 132 25.01 16.37 13.24
CA ARG A 132 24.52 15.28 12.37
C ARG A 132 23.05 14.94 12.63
N LEU A 133 22.65 14.91 13.91
CA LEU A 133 21.25 14.67 14.28
C LEU A 133 20.35 15.84 13.86
N ALA A 134 20.82 17.08 14.00
CA ALA A 134 20.08 18.26 13.59
C ALA A 134 19.89 18.33 12.06
N GLU A 135 20.91 17.98 11.29
CA GLU A 135 20.82 17.88 9.83
C GLU A 135 19.85 16.77 9.41
N THR A 136 19.91 15.62 10.08
CA THR A 136 18.97 14.52 9.84
C THR A 136 17.54 14.92 10.18
N LEU A 137 17.32 15.62 11.31
CA LEU A 137 16.03 16.14 11.72
C LEU A 137 15.47 17.11 10.67
N ALA A 138 16.27 18.09 10.25
CA ALA A 138 15.88 19.07 9.25
C ALA A 138 15.50 18.42 7.90
N PHE A 139 16.21 17.35 7.51
CA PHE A 139 15.87 16.59 6.31
C PHE A 139 14.51 15.88 6.42
N PHE A 140 14.20 15.28 7.56
CA PHE A 140 12.90 14.63 7.77
C PHE A 140 11.75 15.65 7.83
N GLU A 141 11.93 16.77 8.52
CA GLU A 141 10.96 17.88 8.53
C GLU A 141 10.71 18.43 7.12
N PHE A 142 11.76 18.54 6.29
CA PHE A 142 11.64 18.94 4.89
C PHE A 142 10.85 17.92 4.05
N ILE A 143 11.17 16.63 4.18
CA ILE A 143 10.47 15.56 3.46
C ILE A 143 8.99 15.51 3.84
N GLU A 144 8.64 15.68 5.11
CA GLU A 144 7.25 15.68 5.57
C GLU A 144 6.43 16.74 4.81
N GLY A 145 6.95 17.98 4.74
CA GLY A 145 6.32 19.08 4.00
C GLY A 145 6.19 18.81 2.50
N GLU A 146 7.26 18.29 1.87
CA GLU A 146 7.26 18.02 0.43
C GLU A 146 6.32 16.86 0.05
N ILE A 147 6.24 15.81 0.87
CA ILE A 147 5.30 14.71 0.66
C ILE A 147 3.87 15.23 0.72
N ALA A 148 3.52 16.03 1.73
CA ALA A 148 2.19 16.59 1.86
C ALA A 148 1.80 17.44 0.64
N ALA A 149 2.70 18.33 0.20
CA ALA A 149 2.49 19.16 -0.98
C ALA A 149 2.41 18.34 -2.28
N MET A 150 3.22 17.30 -2.42
CA MET A 150 3.19 16.39 -3.57
C MET A 150 1.87 15.63 -3.64
N MET A 151 1.36 15.14 -2.52
CA MET A 151 0.09 14.43 -2.46
C MET A 151 -1.09 15.32 -2.83
N GLU A 152 -1.06 16.60 -2.44
CA GLU A 152 -2.08 17.56 -2.84
C GLU A 152 -2.09 17.77 -4.36
N ARG A 153 -0.91 18.02 -4.96
CA ARG A 153 -0.78 18.13 -6.42
C ARG A 153 -1.22 16.85 -7.16
N TRP A 154 -0.97 15.69 -6.58
CA TRP A 154 -1.43 14.42 -7.15
C TRP A 154 -2.96 14.30 -7.14
N ARG A 155 -3.63 14.76 -6.07
CA ARG A 155 -5.11 14.76 -6.03
C ARG A 155 -5.69 15.61 -7.15
N GLU A 156 -5.19 16.83 -7.33
CA GLU A 156 -5.59 17.72 -8.42
C GLU A 156 -5.34 17.07 -9.80
N HIS A 157 -4.13 16.57 -10.04
CA HIS A 157 -3.78 15.93 -11.31
C HIS A 157 -4.61 14.68 -11.63
N ARG A 158 -4.94 13.89 -10.59
CA ARG A 158 -5.78 12.70 -10.75
C ARG A 158 -7.20 13.10 -11.16
N GLU A 159 -7.80 14.09 -10.51
CA GLU A 159 -9.15 14.57 -10.87
C GLU A 159 -9.20 15.05 -12.33
N GLU A 160 -8.17 15.75 -12.80
CA GLU A 160 -8.05 16.18 -14.20
C GLU A 160 -7.89 15.00 -15.16
N THR A 161 -7.10 13.99 -14.79
CA THR A 161 -6.72 12.88 -15.68
C THR A 161 -7.76 11.78 -15.74
N PHE A 162 -8.43 11.48 -14.63
CA PHE A 162 -9.32 10.33 -14.48
C PHE A 162 -10.77 10.72 -14.12
N GLY A 163 -11.05 12.01 -13.87
CA GLY A 163 -12.36 12.50 -13.40
C GLY A 163 -12.56 12.32 -11.89
N GLN A 164 -13.66 12.86 -11.37
CA GLN A 164 -14.10 12.59 -9.99
C GLN A 164 -14.69 11.17 -9.95
N GLY A 165 -13.98 10.26 -9.27
CA GLY A 165 -14.43 8.89 -8.98
C GLY A 165 -15.27 8.82 -7.71
#